data_AF-A0AAJ0SKW6-F1
#
_entry.id   AF-A0AAJ0SKW6-F1
#
_cell.length_a   1.000
_cell.length_b   1.000
_cell.length_c   1.000
_cell.angle_alpha   90.00
_cell.angle_beta   90.00
_cell.angle_gamma   90.00
#
_symmetry.space_group_name_H-M   'P 1'
#
loop_
_entity.id
_entity.type
_entity.pdbx_description
1 polymer ?
#
loop_
_entity_poly.entity_id
_entity_poly.type
_entity_poly.pdbx_seq_one_letter_code
_entity_poly.pdbx_strand_id
1 'polypeptide(L)'
;MNKIKIIIITLVLLCSTNLFAQTSLYVAPLKGNDTYQGTTSKSFTSIGKAIAQARRISENVDIYLAGGTYYLDKPIVFTSEDSRKANEKLTIKNFDNQKKGIELKSEK
;
A
#
# COMPACT_ATOMS: atom_id res chain seq x y z
N MET A 1 -42.89 23.73 5.90
CA MET A 1 -41.80 22.74 6.11
C MET A 1 -41.30 22.89 7.54
N ASN A 2 -41.46 21.88 8.39
CA ASN A 2 -41.23 22.02 9.83
C ASN A 2 -39.74 22.24 10.10
N LYS A 3 -39.40 23.19 10.98
CA LYS A 3 -38.00 23.55 11.31
C LYS A 3 -37.17 22.32 11.71
N ILE A 4 -37.79 21.34 12.37
CA ILE A 4 -37.21 20.04 12.73
C ILE A 4 -36.80 19.23 11.49
N LYS A 5 -37.63 19.24 10.43
CA LYS A 5 -37.36 18.52 9.17
C LYS A 5 -36.17 19.13 8.43
N ILE A 6 -36.03 20.46 8.50
CA ILE A 6 -34.88 21.18 7.93
C ILE A 6 -33.60 20.82 8.68
N ILE A 7 -33.63 20.82 10.02
CA ILE A 7 -32.46 20.47 10.85
C ILE A 7 -31.97 19.05 10.56
N ILE A 8 -32.89 18.08 10.42
CA ILE A 8 -32.55 16.68 10.11
C ILE A 8 -31.91 16.56 8.72
N ILE A 9 -32.42 17.28 7.73
CA ILE A 9 -31.86 17.26 6.35
C ILE A 9 -30.46 17.88 6.32
N THR A 10 -30.24 19.00 7.02
CA THR A 10 -28.92 19.64 7.09
C THR A 10 -27.88 18.75 7.77
N LEU A 11 -28.25 18.00 8.81
CA LEU A 11 -27.34 17.10 9.53
C LEU A 11 -26.87 15.90 8.67
N VAL A 12 -27.74 15.37 7.80
CA VAL A 12 -27.41 14.27 6.88
C VAL A 12 -26.45 14.71 5.76
N LEU A 13 -26.57 15.95 5.29
CA LEU A 13 -25.70 16.52 4.25
C LEU A 13 -24.27 16.85 4.73
N LEU A 14 -24.04 16.95 6.03
CA LEU A 14 -22.71 17.24 6.61
C LEU A 14 -21.80 15.99 6.71
N CYS A 15 -22.29 14.80 6.36
CA CYS A 15 -21.57 13.53 6.55
C CYS A 15 -20.75 13.07 5.32
N SER A 16 -20.50 13.94 4.34
CA SER A 16 -19.68 13.62 3.16
C SER A 16 -18.21 13.92 3.42
N THR A 17 -17.57 13.18 4.34
CA THR A 17 -16.11 13.28 4.48
C THR A 17 -15.45 12.48 3.36
N ASN A 18 -14.65 13.15 2.52
CA ASN A 18 -13.76 12.48 1.58
C ASN A 18 -12.65 11.80 2.38
N LEU A 19 -12.83 10.51 2.66
CA LEU A 19 -11.80 9.70 3.26
C LEU A 19 -10.70 9.53 2.20
N PHE A 20 -9.58 10.24 2.33
CA PHE A 20 -8.38 9.95 1.56
C PHE A 20 -7.90 8.56 1.97
N ALA A 21 -8.30 7.54 1.23
CA ALA A 21 -7.91 6.17 1.48
C ALA A 21 -6.46 6.00 1.05
N GLN A 22 -5.56 5.80 2.02
CA GLN A 22 -4.20 5.38 1.71
C GLN A 22 -4.20 3.88 1.45
N THR A 23 -3.82 3.43 0.26
CA THR A 23 -3.74 1.99 -0.02
C THR A 23 -2.45 1.42 0.56
N SER A 24 -2.56 0.33 1.31
CA SER A 24 -1.42 -0.37 1.93
C SER A 24 -1.23 -1.74 1.29
N LEU A 25 -0.04 -2.00 0.76
CA LEU A 25 0.38 -3.30 0.25
C LEU A 25 1.43 -3.91 1.16
N TYR A 26 1.38 -5.22 1.38
CA TYR A 26 2.27 -5.92 2.30
C TYR A 26 3.08 -7.00 1.57
N VAL A 27 4.36 -7.09 1.91
CA VAL A 27 5.30 -8.06 1.34
C VAL A 27 6.02 -8.80 2.45
N ALA A 28 5.94 -10.13 2.45
CA ALA A 28 6.63 -11.00 3.40
C ALA A 28 7.39 -12.11 2.67
N PRO A 29 8.73 -12.19 2.77
CA PRO A 29 9.54 -13.07 1.93
C PRO A 29 9.36 -14.56 2.29
N LEU A 30 8.97 -14.87 3.53
CA LEU A 30 8.83 -16.26 4.01
C LEU A 30 7.39 -16.78 4.04
N LYS A 31 6.39 -15.89 4.13
CA LYS A 31 4.97 -16.25 4.35
C LYS A 31 4.03 -15.68 3.29
N GLY A 32 4.54 -14.86 2.37
CA GLY A 32 3.75 -14.28 1.29
C GLY A 32 3.57 -15.22 0.10
N ASN A 33 2.69 -14.83 -0.81
CA ASN A 33 2.50 -15.47 -2.11
C ASN A 33 2.12 -14.41 -3.16
N ASP A 34 2.75 -14.41 -4.33
CA ASP A 34 2.50 -13.41 -5.38
C ASP A 34 1.14 -13.55 -6.11
N THR A 35 0.39 -14.61 -5.80
CA THR A 35 -1.02 -14.78 -6.20
C THR A 35 -2.00 -14.12 -5.22
N TYR A 36 -1.54 -13.68 -4.05
CA TYR A 36 -2.37 -13.00 -3.07
C TYR A 36 -2.70 -11.56 -3.45
N GLN A 37 -3.52 -10.90 -2.63
CA GLN A 37 -3.98 -9.54 -2.86
C GLN A 37 -3.05 -8.47 -2.27
N GLY A 38 -2.06 -8.86 -1.47
CA GLY A 38 -1.11 -7.93 -0.84
C GLY A 38 -1.63 -7.29 0.45
N THR A 39 -2.54 -7.95 1.17
CA THR A 39 -3.02 -7.50 2.49
C THR A 39 -2.13 -8.02 3.61
N THR A 40 -2.31 -7.54 4.85
CA THR A 40 -1.51 -7.99 6.00
C THR A 40 -1.60 -9.51 6.22
N SER A 41 -2.78 -10.11 6.03
CA SER A 41 -2.99 -11.56 6.17
C SER A 41 -2.62 -12.36 4.92
N LYS A 42 -2.70 -11.74 3.74
CA LYS A 42 -2.39 -12.34 2.43
C LYS A 42 -1.41 -11.44 1.68
N SER A 43 -0.17 -11.42 2.15
CA SER A 43 0.92 -10.58 1.64
C SER A 43 1.56 -11.17 0.37
N PHE A 44 2.18 -10.33 -0.44
CA PHE A 44 3.02 -10.76 -1.55
C PHE A 44 4.32 -11.38 -1.06
N THR A 45 4.97 -12.21 -1.88
CA THR A 45 6.33 -12.69 -1.60
C THR A 45 7.36 -11.68 -2.10
N SER A 46 7.14 -11.12 -3.30
CA SER A 46 8.12 -10.28 -3.99
C SER A 46 7.80 -8.79 -3.96
N ILE A 47 8.85 -7.98 -3.82
CA ILE A 47 8.76 -6.52 -3.89
C ILE A 47 8.31 -6.07 -5.28
N GLY A 48 8.81 -6.74 -6.33
CA GLY A 48 8.43 -6.46 -7.70
C GLY A 48 6.94 -6.63 -7.97
N LYS A 49 6.30 -7.67 -7.40
CA LYS A 49 4.85 -7.86 -7.50
C LYS A 49 4.08 -6.72 -6.85
N ALA A 50 4.51 -6.26 -5.67
CA ALA A 50 3.88 -5.15 -4.97
C ALA A 50 3.98 -3.84 -5.77
N ILE A 51 5.14 -3.54 -6.38
CA ILE A 51 5.33 -2.38 -7.26
C ILE A 51 4.42 -2.49 -8.48
N ALA A 52 4.38 -3.65 -9.15
CA ALA A 52 3.51 -3.87 -10.30
C ALA A 52 2.02 -3.68 -9.96
N GLN A 53 1.60 -4.07 -8.75
CA GLN A 53 0.25 -3.80 -8.27
C GLN A 53 0.05 -2.32 -7.94
N ALA A 54 1.03 -1.65 -7.35
CA ALA A 54 0.98 -0.23 -7.01
C ALA A 54 0.76 0.65 -8.24
N ARG A 55 1.35 0.32 -9.39
CA ARG A 55 1.17 1.05 -10.66
C ARG A 55 -0.28 1.13 -11.13
N ARG A 56 -1.13 0.18 -10.70
CA ARG A 56 -2.55 0.14 -11.06
C ARG A 56 -3.43 1.02 -10.17
N ILE A 57 -2.88 1.54 -9.08
CA ILE A 57 -3.61 2.32 -8.08
C ILE A 57 -3.27 3.79 -8.32
N SER A 58 -4.27 4.66 -8.47
CA SER A 58 -4.07 6.09 -8.79
C SER A 58 -4.07 7.01 -7.55
N GLU A 59 -3.66 6.47 -6.40
CA GLU A 59 -3.71 7.13 -5.09
C GLU A 59 -2.37 6.94 -4.34
N ASN A 60 -2.29 7.45 -3.11
CA ASN A 60 -1.16 7.18 -2.23
C ASN A 60 -1.06 5.68 -1.93
N VAL A 61 0.13 5.10 -2.15
CA VAL A 61 0.40 3.69 -1.89
C VAL A 61 1.60 3.56 -0.96
N ASP A 62 1.40 2.86 0.15
CA ASP A 62 2.47 2.43 1.04
C ASP A 62 2.71 0.93 0.89
N ILE A 63 3.92 0.54 0.51
CA ILE A 63 4.38 -0.84 0.47
C ILE A 63 5.15 -1.12 1.77
N TYR A 64 4.61 -1.99 2.59
CA TYR A 64 5.20 -2.46 3.84
C TYR A 64 5.99 -3.74 3.63
N LEU A 65 7.27 -3.70 3.98
CA LEU A 65 8.18 -4.84 3.93
C LEU A 65 8.34 -5.45 5.32
N ALA A 66 7.97 -6.72 5.48
CA ALA A 66 8.29 -7.48 6.68
C ALA A 66 9.81 -7.71 6.79
N GLY A 67 10.31 -7.81 8.01
CA GLY A 67 11.72 -8.12 8.27
C GLY A 67 12.12 -9.49 7.70
N GLY A 68 13.29 -9.54 7.08
CA GLY A 68 13.77 -10.74 6.40
C GLY A 68 14.69 -10.43 5.23
N THR A 69 15.22 -11.50 4.63
CA THR A 69 16.07 -11.44 3.45
C THR A 69 15.20 -11.65 2.21
N TYR A 70 15.22 -10.68 1.30
CA TYR A 70 14.55 -10.71 0.01
C TYR A 70 15.59 -11.03 -1.06
N TYR A 71 15.45 -12.23 -1.65
CA TYR A 71 16.25 -12.64 -2.79
C TYR A 71 15.64 -12.04 -4.06
N LEU A 72 16.45 -11.29 -4.80
CA LEU A 72 16.05 -10.59 -6.01
C LEU A 72 16.67 -11.30 -7.21
N ASP A 73 15.82 -11.96 -8.02
CA ASP A 73 16.26 -12.56 -9.29
C ASP A 73 16.63 -11.48 -10.33
N LYS A 74 16.12 -10.27 -10.13
CA LYS A 74 16.36 -9.10 -10.97
C LYS A 74 16.31 -7.82 -10.12
N PRO A 75 17.00 -6.74 -10.54
CA PRO A 75 16.96 -5.48 -9.81
C PRO A 75 15.53 -4.92 -9.75
N ILE A 76 15.26 -4.17 -8.68
CA ILE A 76 14.06 -3.35 -8.57
C ILE A 76 14.30 -2.09 -9.41
N VAL A 77 13.59 -1.97 -10.54
CA VAL A 77 13.73 -0.85 -11.46
C VAL A 77 12.50 0.05 -11.36
N PHE A 78 12.73 1.29 -10.94
CA PHE A 78 11.72 2.35 -11.00
C PHE A 78 11.73 3.01 -12.37
N THR A 79 10.53 3.26 -12.90
CA THR A 79 10.29 3.83 -14.23
C THR A 79 9.37 5.04 -14.13
N SER A 80 9.08 5.68 -15.26
CA SER A 80 8.07 6.75 -15.31
C SER A 80 6.69 6.31 -14.83
N GLU A 81 6.34 5.01 -14.91
CA GLU A 81 5.07 4.47 -14.40
C GLU A 81 4.96 4.52 -12.87
N ASP A 82 6.10 4.60 -12.17
CA ASP A 82 6.15 4.65 -10.70
C ASP A 82 6.11 6.09 -10.19
N SER A 83 6.22 7.07 -11.09
CA SER A 83 6.04 8.48 -10.79
C SER A 83 4.57 8.77 -10.50
N ARG A 84 4.34 9.68 -9.56
CA ARG A 84 3.00 10.04 -9.07
C ARG A 84 2.72 11.51 -9.32
N LYS A 85 1.45 11.91 -9.26
CA LYS A 85 1.08 13.34 -9.29
C LYS A 85 1.66 14.06 -8.06
N ALA A 86 1.76 15.38 -8.12
CA ALA A 86 2.39 16.19 -7.09
C ALA A 86 1.95 15.90 -5.63
N ASN A 87 0.70 15.46 -5.42
CA ASN A 87 0.12 15.17 -4.10
C ASN A 87 -0.05 13.66 -3.81
N GLU A 88 0.45 12.80 -4.68
CA GLU A 88 0.38 11.34 -4.56
C GLU A 88 1.81 10.79 -4.35
N LYS A 89 1.94 9.72 -3.56
CA LYS A 89 3.23 9.14 -3.20
C LYS A 89 3.18 7.61 -3.28
N LEU A 90 4.29 7.04 -3.72
CA LEU A 90 4.61 5.63 -3.54
C LEU A 90 5.71 5.54 -2.48
N THR A 91 5.38 5.02 -1.30
CA THR A 91 6.35 4.84 -0.21
C THR A 91 6.67 3.36 -0.08
N ILE A 92 7.94 3.01 0.07
CA ILE A 92 8.36 1.66 0.45
C ILE A 92 9.03 1.77 1.82
N LYS A 93 8.51 1.05 2.81
CA LYS A 93 8.97 1.16 4.19
C LYS A 93 8.89 -0.16 4.93
N ASN A 94 9.60 -0.25 6.05
CA ASN A 94 9.52 -1.40 6.93
C ASN A 94 8.14 -1.48 7.60
N PHE A 95 7.68 -2.69 7.90
CA PHE A 95 6.53 -2.89 8.77
C PHE A 95 6.90 -2.56 10.21
N ASP A 96 6.30 -1.52 10.77
CA ASP A 96 6.61 -1.02 12.12
C ASP A 96 6.63 -2.14 13.18
N ASN A 97 7.56 -2.02 14.14
CA ASN A 97 7.76 -2.92 15.29
C ASN A 97 8.43 -4.29 15.00
N GLN A 98 9.16 -4.46 13.89
CA GLN A 98 9.93 -5.70 13.69
C GLN A 98 11.38 -5.59 14.18
N LYS A 99 11.80 -6.58 14.99
CA LYS A 99 13.20 -6.73 15.46
C LYS A 99 14.19 -7.08 14.34
N LYS A 100 13.70 -7.63 13.22
CA LYS A 100 14.52 -8.13 12.11
C LYS A 100 14.58 -7.08 11.01
N GLY A 101 15.79 -6.74 10.57
CA GLY A 101 16.01 -5.80 9.46
C GLY A 101 15.54 -6.35 8.10
N ILE A 102 15.51 -5.47 7.10
CA ILE A 102 15.30 -5.83 5.69
C ILE A 102 16.67 -5.97 5.05
N GLU A 103 16.90 -7.11 4.41
CA GLU A 103 18.13 -7.38 3.66
C GLU A 103 17.75 -7.73 2.22
N LEU A 104 18.40 -7.11 1.24
CA LEU A 104 18.22 -7.41 -0.18
C LEU A 104 19.45 -8.19 -0.65
N LYS A 105 19.25 -9.35 -1.29
CA LYS A 105 20.34 -10.16 -1.85
C LYS A 105 20.10 -10.46 -3.31
N SER A 106 21.14 -10.31 -4.11
CA SER A 106 21.24 -10.94 -5.42
C SER A 106 21.64 -12.39 -5.17
N GLU A 107 20.74 -13.34 -5.42
CA GLU A 107 20.96 -14.80 -5.29
C GLU A 107 21.02 -15.39 -3.86
N LYS A 108 20.67 -16.68 -3.77
CA LYS A 108 20.47 -17.46 -2.53
C LYS A 108 21.65 -18.34 -2.20
#